data_AF-A0A3N5VAL5-F1
#
_entry.id   AF-A0A3N5VAL5-F1
#
_cell.length_a   1.000
_cell.length_b   1.000
_cell.length_c   1.000
_cell.angle_alpha   90.00
_cell.angle_beta   90.00
_cell.angle_gamma   90.00
#
_symmetry.space_group_name_H-M   'P 1'
#
loop_
_entity.id
_entity.type
_entity.pdbx_description
1 polymer ?
#
loop_
_entity_poly.entity_id
_entity_poly.type
_entity_poly.pdbx_seq_one_letter_code
_entity_poly.pdbx_strand_id
1 'polypeptide(L)'
;MGVVTENNNGKILNSQLFCVANLMTYYEYTGDERALTLFKKGVDVLEKNIDDLSVDCGTYYSLSKDRFVSHQQHPEYMKMLERLYLMTGSNTLKITLDKWRHDYLFPCYS
;
A
#
# COMPACT_ATOMS: atom_id res chain seq x y z
N MET A 1 -17.83 31.29 -3.70
CA MET A 1 -18.32 30.02 -3.14
C MET A 1 -17.11 29.25 -2.66
N GLY A 2 -16.86 29.25 -1.35
CA GLY A 2 -15.77 28.47 -0.76
C GLY A 2 -16.13 27.00 -0.86
N VAL A 3 -15.28 26.21 -1.53
CA VAL A 3 -15.37 24.77 -1.46
C VAL A 3 -14.93 24.41 -0.05
N VAL A 4 -15.90 24.14 0.82
CA VAL A 4 -15.67 23.40 2.05
C VAL A 4 -15.33 21.99 1.60
N THR A 5 -14.04 21.75 1.34
CA THR A 5 -13.54 20.38 1.37
C THR A 5 -13.56 20.01 2.84
N GLU A 6 -14.62 19.34 3.29
CA GLU A 6 -14.50 18.46 4.45
C GLU A 6 -13.20 17.69 4.27
N ASN A 7 -12.38 17.68 5.31
CA ASN A 7 -11.02 17.19 5.30
C ASN A 7 -11.01 15.66 5.15
N ASN A 8 -11.46 15.18 4.00
CA ASN A 8 -11.41 13.82 3.53
C ASN A 8 -9.96 13.55 3.12
N ASN A 9 -9.07 13.51 4.12
CA ASN A 9 -7.78 12.84 4.04
C ASN A 9 -8.05 11.34 3.88
N GLY A 10 -8.66 10.96 2.75
CA GLY A 10 -8.83 9.58 2.35
C GLY A 10 -7.43 9.02 2.17
N LYS A 11 -6.92 8.32 3.18
CA LYS A 11 -5.69 7.54 3.02
C LYS A 11 -6.04 6.39 2.09
N ILE A 12 -5.80 6.59 0.81
CA ILE A 12 -6.06 5.61 -0.24
C ILE A 12 -4.83 4.70 -0.34
N LEU A 13 -5.01 3.41 -0.05
CA LEU A 13 -3.91 2.45 0.05
C LEU A 13 -3.18 2.27 -1.28
N ASN A 14 -3.92 2.14 -2.38
CA ASN A 14 -3.31 1.86 -3.68
C ASN A 14 -2.40 2.99 -4.15
N SER A 15 -2.84 4.22 -3.92
CA SER A 15 -2.15 5.44 -4.29
C SER A 15 -0.92 5.62 -3.40
N GLN A 16 -1.01 5.20 -2.14
CA GLN A 16 0.14 5.16 -1.23
C GLN A 16 1.17 4.11 -1.66
N LEU A 17 0.78 2.86 -1.91
CA LEU A 17 1.67 1.79 -2.40
C LEU A 17 2.40 2.23 -3.68
N PHE A 18 1.65 2.79 -4.63
CA PHE A 18 2.18 3.29 -5.90
C PHE A 18 3.19 4.44 -5.71
N CYS A 19 2.79 5.48 -4.96
CA CYS A 19 3.64 6.65 -4.73
C CYS A 19 4.91 6.30 -3.98
N VAL A 20 4.82 5.49 -2.91
CA VAL A 20 5.99 5.12 -2.10
C VAL A 20 6.97 4.29 -2.94
N ALA A 21 6.51 3.29 -3.68
CA ALA A 21 7.40 2.49 -4.53
C ALA A 21 8.12 3.33 -5.61
N ASN A 22 7.44 4.34 -6.15
CA ASN A 22 8.02 5.21 -7.17
C ASN A 22 9.00 6.24 -6.61
N LEU A 23 8.89 6.65 -5.34
CA LEU A 23 9.88 7.52 -4.69
C LEU A 23 11.25 6.86 -4.62
N MET A 24 11.30 5.57 -4.29
CA MET A 24 12.57 4.83 -4.29
C MET A 24 13.15 4.70 -5.70
N THR A 25 12.30 4.39 -6.68
CA THR A 25 12.71 4.37 -8.10
C THR A 25 13.34 5.70 -8.50
N TYR A 26 12.68 6.81 -8.19
CA TYR A 26 13.17 8.14 -8.52
C TYR A 26 14.51 8.43 -7.82
N TYR A 27 14.67 8.05 -6.56
CA TYR A 27 15.94 8.15 -5.85
C TYR A 27 17.05 7.35 -6.53
N GLU A 28 16.80 6.09 -6.91
CA GLU A 28 17.78 5.22 -7.59
C GLU A 28 18.29 5.84 -8.90
N TYR A 29 17.42 6.55 -9.64
CA TYR A 29 17.79 7.22 -10.89
C TYR A 29 18.46 8.58 -10.71
N THR A 30 18.13 9.33 -9.66
CA THR A 30 18.50 10.76 -9.54
C THR A 30 19.49 11.05 -8.42
N GLY A 31 19.58 10.18 -7.41
CA GLY A 31 20.30 10.45 -6.16
C GLY A 31 19.66 11.55 -5.30
N ASP A 32 18.41 11.96 -5.56
CA ASP A 32 17.74 13.01 -4.78
C ASP A 32 17.36 12.51 -3.38
N GLU A 33 18.18 12.86 -2.39
CA GLU A 33 17.99 12.49 -0.98
C GLU A 33 16.64 12.92 -0.39
N ARG A 34 15.96 13.92 -0.98
CA ARG A 34 14.60 14.29 -0.56
C ARG A 34 13.60 13.20 -0.92
N ALA A 35 13.78 12.55 -2.06
CA ALA A 35 12.95 11.41 -2.46
C ALA A 35 13.17 10.21 -1.54
N LEU A 36 14.42 9.93 -1.15
CA LEU A 36 14.72 8.89 -0.14
C LEU A 36 14.06 9.21 1.21
N THR A 37 14.09 10.48 1.61
CA THR A 37 13.45 10.92 2.86
C THR A 37 11.92 10.73 2.81
N LEU A 38 11.29 11.10 1.70
CA LEU A 38 9.85 10.91 1.50
C LEU A 38 9.48 9.42 1.41
N PHE A 39 10.32 8.61 0.75
CA PHE A 39 10.17 7.17 0.69
C PHE A 39 10.12 6.55 2.09
N LYS A 40 11.14 6.82 2.92
CA LYS A 40 11.21 6.28 4.30
C LYS A 40 9.99 6.66 5.13
N LYS A 41 9.60 7.94 5.11
CA LYS A 41 8.37 8.41 5.79
C LYS A 41 7.10 7.73 5.25
N GLY A 42 7.06 7.51 3.94
CA GLY A 42 5.96 6.83 3.27
C GLY A 42 5.84 5.37 3.69
N VAL A 43 6.96 4.65 3.79
CA VAL A 43 7.02 3.28 4.33
C VAL A 43 6.53 3.25 5.77
N ASP A 44 7.00 4.15 6.64
CA ASP A 44 6.57 4.21 8.05
C ASP A 44 5.05 4.40 8.17
N VAL A 45 4.47 5.23 7.31
CA VAL A 45 3.02 5.43 7.28
C VAL A 45 2.32 4.19 6.75
N LEU A 46 2.82 3.59 5.67
CA LEU A 46 2.24 2.39 5.09
C LEU A 46 2.18 1.25 6.12
N GLU A 47 3.29 0.93 6.77
CA GLU A 47 3.36 -0.14 7.77
C GLU A 47 2.39 0.06 8.92
N LYS A 48 2.18 1.30 9.36
CA LYS A 48 1.22 1.62 10.43
C LYS A 48 -0.24 1.41 10.07
N ASN A 49 -0.58 1.44 8.78
CA ASN A 49 -1.98 1.40 8.33
C ASN A 49 -2.31 0.14 7.52
N ILE A 50 -1.32 -0.62 7.04
CA ILE A 50 -1.55 -1.71 6.09
C ILE A 50 -2.37 -2.85 6.70
N ASP A 51 -2.15 -3.16 7.98
CA ASP A 51 -2.92 -4.17 8.71
C ASP A 51 -4.38 -3.73 8.90
N ASP A 52 -4.65 -2.45 9.16
CA ASP A 52 -6.01 -1.93 9.35
C ASP A 52 -6.85 -1.97 8.06
N LEU A 53 -6.17 -1.96 6.92
CA LEU A 53 -6.74 -1.96 5.57
C LEU A 53 -6.83 -3.37 4.99
N SER A 54 -5.98 -4.29 5.45
CA SER A 54 -5.94 -5.68 5.03
C SER A 54 -6.88 -6.53 5.89
N VAL A 55 -7.93 -7.05 5.28
CA VAL A 55 -8.78 -8.07 5.90
C VAL A 55 -8.59 -9.40 5.19
N ASP A 56 -9.26 -10.45 5.64
CA ASP A 56 -9.22 -11.73 4.95
C ASP A 56 -9.83 -11.57 3.56
N CYS A 57 -9.13 -12.10 2.55
CA CYS A 57 -9.58 -12.19 1.16
C CYS A 57 -9.75 -10.87 0.40
N GLY A 58 -9.34 -9.76 1.00
CA GLY A 58 -9.28 -8.49 0.29
C GLY A 58 -8.78 -7.33 1.13
N THR A 59 -8.78 -6.17 0.50
CA THR A 59 -8.25 -4.95 1.07
C THR A 59 -9.27 -3.83 0.90
N TYR A 60 -9.37 -2.95 1.90
CA TYR A 60 -10.09 -1.71 1.73
C TYR A 60 -9.27 -0.71 0.91
N TYR A 61 -9.96 -0.02 0.00
CA TYR A 61 -9.37 1.01 -0.84
C TYR A 61 -8.78 2.16 -0.02
N SER A 62 -9.43 2.49 1.09
CA SER A 62 -9.04 3.56 2.01
C SER A 62 -9.44 3.27 3.45
N LEU A 63 -8.89 4.06 4.38
CA LEU A 63 -9.18 3.93 5.82
C LEU A 63 -10.65 4.19 6.19
N SER A 64 -11.42 4.84 5.31
CA SER A 64 -12.87 4.97 5.41
C SER A 64 -13.61 3.64 5.26
N LYS A 65 -12.95 2.58 4.77
CA LYS A 65 -13.50 1.23 4.56
C LYS A 65 -14.79 1.19 3.74
N ASP A 66 -14.96 2.19 2.88
CA ASP A 66 -16.12 2.41 2.01
C ASP A 66 -16.11 1.51 0.77
N ARG A 67 -14.94 1.02 0.37
CA ARG A 67 -14.78 0.15 -0.80
C ARG A 67 -13.85 -1.02 -0.49
N PHE A 68 -14.42 -2.21 -0.38
CA PHE A 68 -13.69 -3.47 -0.30
C PHE A 68 -13.30 -3.94 -1.71
N VAL A 69 -12.10 -4.49 -1.85
CA VAL A 69 -11.70 -5.15 -3.08
C VAL A 69 -10.97 -6.46 -2.81
N SER A 70 -11.35 -7.51 -3.55
CA SER A 70 -10.73 -8.84 -3.39
C SER A 70 -9.27 -8.83 -3.83
N HIS A 71 -8.42 -9.60 -3.15
CA HIS A 71 -7.03 -9.81 -3.56
C HIS A 71 -6.90 -10.37 -4.98
N GLN A 72 -7.89 -11.13 -5.47
CA GLN A 72 -7.90 -11.65 -6.85
C GLN A 72 -8.07 -10.55 -7.91
N GLN A 73 -8.69 -9.43 -7.56
CA GLN A 73 -8.98 -8.34 -8.49
C GLN A 73 -7.81 -7.36 -8.65
N HIS A 74 -6.79 -7.43 -7.79
CA HIS A 74 -5.66 -6.49 -7.78
C HIS A 74 -4.28 -7.15 -7.59
N PRO A 75 -3.84 -8.03 -8.52
CA PRO A 75 -2.51 -8.63 -8.45
C PRO A 75 -1.37 -7.60 -8.48
N GLU A 76 -1.61 -6.40 -9.01
CA GLU A 76 -0.66 -5.29 -9.02
C GLU A 76 -0.32 -4.76 -7.63
N TYR A 77 -1.24 -4.82 -6.66
CA TYR A 77 -0.95 -4.37 -5.28
C TYR A 77 0.07 -5.29 -4.62
N MET A 78 -0.04 -6.61 -4.85
CA MET A 78 0.95 -7.58 -4.39
C MET A 78 2.33 -7.33 -5.02
N LYS A 79 2.41 -7.00 -6.31
CA LYS A 79 3.69 -6.66 -6.96
C LYS A 79 4.33 -5.41 -6.35
N MET A 80 3.53 -4.40 -6.01
CA MET A 80 4.05 -3.19 -5.35
C MET A 80 4.51 -3.48 -3.93
N LEU A 81 3.75 -4.27 -3.19
CA LEU A 81 4.10 -4.66 -1.83
C LEU A 81 5.38 -5.52 -1.79
N GLU A 82 5.53 -6.46 -2.74
CA GLU A 82 6.77 -7.21 -2.95
C GLU A 82 7.96 -6.29 -3.22
N ARG A 83 7.79 -5.31 -4.11
CA ARG A 83 8.84 -4.35 -4.41
C ARG A 83 9.26 -3.55 -3.16
N LEU A 84 8.30 -3.07 -2.39
CA LEU A 84 8.56 -2.35 -1.14
C LEU A 84 9.24 -3.24 -0.10
N TYR A 85 8.84 -4.51 0.01
CA TYR A 85 9.53 -5.48 0.86
C TYR A 85 10.99 -5.66 0.42
N LEU A 86 11.26 -5.88 -0.87
CA LEU A 86 12.62 -6.06 -1.38
C LEU A 86 13.52 -4.83 -1.14
N MET A 87 12.94 -3.63 -1.16
CA MET A 87 13.66 -2.38 -0.93
C MET A 87 13.93 -2.09 0.56
N THR A 88 13.05 -2.53 1.45
CA THR A 88 13.09 -2.15 2.88
C THR A 88 13.53 -3.28 3.79
N GLY A 89 13.38 -4.54 3.38
CA GLY A 89 13.54 -5.71 4.24
C GLY A 89 12.47 -5.83 5.33
N SER A 90 11.36 -5.09 5.24
CA SER A 90 10.36 -5.03 6.29
C SER A 90 9.60 -6.35 6.50
N ASN A 91 9.60 -6.84 7.74
CA ASN A 91 8.82 -8.01 8.13
C ASN A 91 7.31 -7.76 8.03
N THR A 92 6.82 -6.55 8.35
CA THR A 92 5.40 -6.21 8.26
C THR A 92 4.91 -6.32 6.82
N LEU A 93 5.67 -5.76 5.87
CA LEU A 93 5.33 -5.85 4.45
C LEU A 93 5.40 -7.29 3.94
N LYS A 94 6.39 -8.06 4.40
CA LYS A 94 6.52 -9.49 4.06
C LYS A 94 5.31 -10.29 4.54
N ILE A 95 4.93 -10.16 5.80
CA ILE A 95 3.80 -10.89 6.40
C ILE A 95 2.49 -10.54 5.66
N THR A 96 2.29 -9.25 5.37
CA THR A 96 1.13 -8.79 4.60
C THR A 96 1.11 -9.40 3.20
N LEU A 97 2.25 -9.40 2.50
CA LEU A 97 2.36 -9.98 1.17
C LEU A 97 2.07 -11.48 1.16
N ASP A 98 2.62 -12.21 2.14
CA ASP A 98 2.41 -13.65 2.28
C ASP A 98 0.92 -13.96 2.50
N LYS A 99 0.22 -13.15 3.32
CA LYS A 99 -1.23 -13.23 3.51
C LYS A 99 -1.99 -12.98 2.20
N TRP A 100 -1.70 -11.88 1.50
CA TRP A 100 -2.42 -11.55 0.27
C TRP A 100 -2.23 -12.60 -0.84
N ARG A 101 -1.03 -13.17 -0.92
CA ARG A 101 -0.74 -14.30 -1.84
C ARG A 101 -1.51 -15.55 -1.47
N HIS A 102 -1.61 -15.86 -0.19
CA HIS A 102 -2.43 -16.98 0.29
C HIS A 102 -3.89 -16.78 -0.11
N ASP A 103 -4.45 -15.62 0.21
CA ASP A 103 -5.84 -15.25 -0.10
C ASP A 103 -6.15 -15.21 -1.60
N TYR A 104 -5.16 -14.82 -2.42
CA TYR A 104 -5.27 -14.85 -3.87
C TYR A 104 -5.44 -16.28 -4.41
N LEU A 105 -4.70 -17.24 -3.85
CA LEU A 105 -4.74 -18.66 -4.21
C LEU A 105 -5.96 -19.38 -3.61
N PHE A 106 -6.40 -18.94 -2.42
CA PHE A 106 -7.49 -19.53 -1.65
C PHE A 106 -8.54 -18.46 -1.31
N PRO A 107 -9.37 -18.03 -2.28
CA PRO A 107 -10.36 -16.98 -2.07
C PRO A 107 -11.50 -17.43 -1.13
N CYS A 108 -11.95 -16.53 -0.26
CA CYS A 108 -13.04 -16.79 0.68
C CYS A 108 -14.41 -17.02 0.00
N TYR A 109 -14.56 -16.53 -1.22
CA TYR A 109 -15.81 -16.61 -1.98
C TYR A 109 -15.49 -17.24 -3.34
N SER A 110 -16.08 -18.42 -3.57
CA SER A 110 -15.94 -19.23 -4.78
C SER A 110 -17.07 -18.95 -5.77
#